data_AF-H3AZB9-F1
#
_entry.id   AF-H3AZB9-F1
#
_cell.length_a   1.000
_cell.length_b   1.000
_cell.length_c   1.000
_cell.angle_alpha   90.00
_cell.angle_beta   90.00
_cell.angle_gamma   90.00
#
_symmetry.space_group_name_H-M   'P 1'
#
loop_
_entity.id
_entity.type
_entity.pdbx_description
1 polymer ?
#
loop_
_entity_poly.entity_id
_entity_poly.type
_entity_poly.pdbx_seq_one_letter_code
_entity_poly.pdbx_strand_id
1 'polypeptide(L)'
;NEEVAASTSSRSPSPSLSNEAADALLIWPGISDPSGNVSEDIKIILSSIQQISIAIKDIQRSNKDILGRLTSIEAHLTELDERLTVAEARFVALTSTVSELRSQLDDQENRARRNNIRVLGFPEGVEQGNPSKFLEEALSTILKLPAGTDLSIERAHRSLAPRPAPGQRPRPFIIKLLRFPVKELLLRSARELGMLQWEGHKILLFPDLSKALQDRHQQLLPAKKILRDKSIKYGLFYPATLCVTYKGLTLSFGSAEEVEKF
;
A
#
# COMPACT_ATOMS: atom_id res chain seq x y z
N ASN A 1 -2.15 7.04 -36.38
CA ASN A 1 -2.54 5.68 -35.97
C ASN A 1 -2.90 5.73 -34.50
N GLU A 2 -4.12 6.22 -34.25
CA GLU A 2 -4.80 6.18 -32.97
C GLU A 2 -5.24 4.76 -32.69
N GLU A 3 -5.02 4.27 -31.47
CA GLU A 3 -5.60 3.02 -30.99
C GLU A 3 -6.43 3.32 -29.75
N VAL A 4 -7.74 3.20 -29.95
CA VAL A 4 -8.83 3.51 -29.03
C VAL A 4 -9.02 2.31 -28.09
N ALA A 5 -8.82 2.52 -26.79
CA ALA A 5 -9.19 1.53 -25.77
C ALA A 5 -10.62 1.83 -25.27
N ALA A 6 -11.52 0.91 -25.60
CA ALA A 6 -12.92 0.92 -25.22
C ALA A 6 -13.10 0.72 -23.70
N SER A 7 -13.78 1.66 -23.05
CA SER A 7 -14.31 1.50 -21.70
C SER A 7 -15.79 1.10 -21.74
N THR A 8 -16.07 0.03 -21.02
CA THR A 8 -17.36 -0.63 -20.84
C THR A 8 -18.30 0.21 -19.98
N SER A 9 -19.28 0.86 -20.62
CA SER A 9 -20.44 1.43 -19.95
C SER A 9 -21.51 0.36 -19.73
N SER A 10 -21.83 0.09 -18.47
CA SER A 10 -22.97 -0.74 -18.06
C SER A 10 -24.27 -0.02 -18.40
N ARG A 11 -24.75 -0.24 -19.61
CA ARG A 11 -26.04 0.22 -20.11
C ARG A 11 -27.13 -0.68 -19.53
N SER A 12 -27.83 -0.20 -18.50
CA SER A 12 -29.14 -0.73 -18.12
C SER A 12 -30.12 -0.57 -19.30
N PRO A 13 -31.05 -1.52 -19.49
CA PRO A 13 -31.86 -1.59 -20.70
C PRO A 13 -32.79 -0.38 -20.76
N SER A 14 -32.65 0.39 -21.84
CA SER A 14 -33.67 1.33 -22.30
C SER A 14 -35.01 0.60 -22.43
N PRO A 15 -36.08 1.04 -21.75
CA PRO A 15 -37.42 0.58 -22.07
C PRO A 15 -37.68 0.94 -23.53
N SER A 16 -37.99 -0.07 -24.33
CA SER A 16 -38.48 0.07 -25.67
C SER A 16 -39.66 1.04 -25.67
N LEU A 17 -39.47 2.25 -26.20
CA LEU A 17 -40.55 3.12 -26.65
C LEU A 17 -41.13 2.55 -27.95
N SER A 18 -41.65 1.32 -27.86
CA SER A 18 -42.57 0.75 -28.81
C SER A 18 -43.97 1.03 -28.26
N ASN A 19 -44.67 1.92 -28.95
CA ASN A 19 -46.13 2.10 -28.95
C ASN A 19 -46.79 3.03 -27.90
N GLU A 20 -46.18 4.16 -27.54
CA GLU A 20 -46.95 5.28 -26.92
C GLU A 20 -46.98 6.56 -27.77
N ALA A 21 -46.21 6.65 -28.86
CA ALA A 21 -46.32 7.74 -29.82
C ALA A 21 -47.45 7.54 -30.85
N ALA A 22 -47.98 6.32 -30.99
CA ALA A 22 -49.05 6.00 -31.94
C ALA A 22 -50.46 6.24 -31.36
N ASP A 23 -50.63 6.22 -30.04
CA ASP A 23 -51.94 6.42 -29.39
C ASP A 23 -52.26 7.89 -29.07
N ALA A 24 -51.33 8.82 -29.27
CA ALA A 24 -51.58 10.25 -29.10
C ALA A 24 -52.18 10.94 -30.35
N LEU A 25 -52.44 10.20 -31.43
CA LEU A 25 -52.93 10.73 -32.71
C LEU A 25 -54.46 10.62 -32.90
N LEU A 26 -55.22 10.27 -31.85
CA LEU A 26 -56.67 10.07 -31.91
C LEU A 26 -57.50 10.98 -31.00
N ILE A 27 -57.04 12.21 -30.76
CA ILE A 27 -57.90 13.26 -30.15
C ILE A 27 -57.79 14.55 -30.96
N TRP A 28 -58.36 14.55 -32.16
CA TRP A 28 -58.79 15.78 -32.81
C TRP A 28 -60.23 15.57 -33.30
N PRO A 29 -61.25 16.21 -32.70
CA PRO A 29 -62.59 16.14 -33.25
C PRO A 29 -62.67 17.09 -34.45
N GLY A 30 -62.94 16.52 -35.62
CA GLY A 30 -63.62 17.19 -36.72
C GLY A 30 -62.79 18.15 -37.57
N ILE A 31 -62.20 17.61 -38.65
CA ILE A 31 -62.11 18.36 -39.91
C ILE A 31 -62.83 17.50 -40.94
N SER A 32 -64.16 17.64 -40.97
CA SER A 32 -65.04 17.04 -41.97
C SER A 32 -65.82 18.17 -42.63
N ASP A 33 -65.51 18.40 -43.91
CA ASP A 33 -66.13 19.25 -44.94
C ASP A 33 -66.60 20.69 -44.59
N PRO A 34 -66.40 21.68 -45.51
CA PRO A 34 -66.78 23.06 -45.27
C PRO A 34 -68.29 23.25 -45.49
N SER A 35 -69.10 22.94 -44.47
CA SER A 35 -70.55 23.17 -44.49
C SER A 35 -70.99 24.19 -43.43
N GLY A 36 -71.18 25.44 -43.86
CA GLY A 36 -72.36 26.24 -43.51
C GLY A 36 -72.51 26.93 -42.14
N ASN A 37 -71.70 26.66 -41.10
CA ASN A 37 -71.87 27.34 -39.80
C ASN A 37 -70.56 27.76 -39.12
N VAL A 38 -69.81 28.60 -39.82
CA VAL A 38 -68.54 29.23 -39.42
C VAL A 38 -68.56 29.80 -37.98
N SER A 39 -69.72 30.23 -37.48
CA SER A 39 -69.84 30.79 -36.14
C SER A 39 -69.62 29.77 -35.02
N GLU A 40 -69.99 28.50 -35.21
CA GLU A 40 -69.86 27.48 -34.17
C GLU A 40 -68.41 27.01 -34.06
N ASP A 41 -67.75 26.83 -35.21
CA ASP A 41 -66.32 26.52 -35.29
C ASP A 41 -65.45 27.62 -34.66
N ILE A 42 -65.79 28.89 -34.88
CA ILE A 42 -65.12 30.03 -34.22
C ILE A 42 -65.23 29.95 -32.70
N LYS A 43 -66.41 29.59 -32.15
CA LYS A 43 -66.58 29.44 -30.69
C LYS A 43 -65.74 28.30 -30.13
N ILE A 44 -65.70 27.16 -30.82
CA ILE A 44 -64.89 26.00 -30.42
C ILE A 44 -63.40 26.39 -30.42
N ILE A 45 -62.94 27.07 -31.47
CA ILE A 45 -61.55 27.56 -31.57
C ILE A 45 -61.23 28.54 -30.43
N LEU A 46 -62.10 29.52 -30.14
CA LEU A 46 -61.90 30.48 -29.05
C LEU A 46 -61.82 29.80 -27.67
N SER A 47 -62.70 28.82 -27.41
CA SER A 47 -62.67 28.06 -26.16
C SER A 47 -61.37 27.23 -26.02
N SER A 48 -60.90 26.64 -27.12
CA SER A 48 -59.64 25.89 -27.17
C SER A 48 -58.44 26.81 -26.94
N ILE A 49 -58.42 28.00 -27.55
CA ILE A 49 -57.39 29.03 -27.32
C ILE A 49 -57.36 29.45 -25.85
N GLN A 50 -58.53 29.62 -25.22
CA GLN A 50 -58.61 29.98 -23.81
C GLN A 50 -58.06 28.88 -22.89
N GLN A 51 -58.36 27.61 -23.19
CA GLN A 51 -57.80 26.46 -22.46
C GLN A 51 -56.28 26.36 -22.64
N ILE A 52 -55.78 26.52 -23.87
CA ILE A 52 -54.34 26.56 -24.17
C ILE A 52 -53.67 27.69 -23.38
N SER A 53 -54.29 28.88 -23.30
CA SER A 53 -53.75 30.01 -22.55
C SER A 53 -53.60 29.71 -21.04
N ILE A 54 -54.56 28.98 -20.45
CA ILE A 54 -54.49 28.54 -19.06
C ILE A 54 -53.36 27.53 -18.88
N ALA A 55 -53.29 26.50 -19.73
CA ALA A 55 -52.24 25.50 -19.69
C ALA A 55 -50.82 26.12 -19.83
N ILE A 56 -50.66 27.10 -20.72
CA ILE A 56 -49.40 27.85 -20.86
C ILE A 56 -49.03 28.56 -19.57
N LYS A 57 -49.98 29.20 -18.88
CA LYS A 57 -49.72 29.87 -17.60
C LYS A 57 -49.31 28.88 -16.51
N ASP A 58 -49.91 27.69 -16.47
CA ASP A 58 -49.56 26.65 -15.51
C ASP A 58 -48.16 26.09 -15.78
N ILE A 59 -47.83 25.83 -17.05
CA ILE A 59 -46.47 25.46 -17.47
C ILE A 59 -45.45 26.54 -17.09
N GLN A 60 -45.76 27.81 -17.30
CA GLN A 60 -44.89 28.92 -16.90
C GLN A 60 -44.63 28.95 -15.39
N ARG A 61 -45.65 28.69 -14.56
CA ARG A 61 -45.47 28.59 -13.10
C ARG A 61 -44.60 27.38 -12.73
N SER A 62 -44.86 26.22 -13.32
CA SER A 62 -44.06 25.01 -13.08
C SER A 62 -42.60 25.20 -13.49
N ASN A 63 -42.35 25.83 -14.65
CA ASN A 63 -40.99 26.13 -15.10
C ASN A 63 -40.26 27.08 -14.15
N LYS A 64 -40.96 28.07 -13.57
CA LYS A 64 -40.37 28.97 -12.57
C LYS A 64 -39.98 28.22 -11.29
N ASP A 65 -40.82 27.28 -10.84
CA ASP A 65 -40.51 26.43 -9.67
C ASP A 65 -39.29 25.52 -9.95
N ILE A 66 -39.27 24.87 -11.12
CA ILE A 66 -38.14 24.02 -11.54
C ILE A 66 -36.85 24.83 -11.59
N LEU A 67 -36.87 26.04 -12.16
CA LEU A 67 -35.69 26.92 -12.18
C LEU A 67 -35.22 27.27 -10.76
N GLY A 68 -36.14 27.56 -9.84
CA GLY A 68 -35.80 27.81 -8.44
C GLY A 68 -35.10 26.60 -7.80
N ARG A 69 -35.65 25.40 -7.99
CA ARG A 69 -35.05 24.16 -7.50
C ARG A 69 -33.69 23.88 -8.13
N LEU A 70 -33.54 24.16 -9.42
CA LEU A 70 -32.29 23.98 -10.16
C LEU A 70 -31.18 24.89 -9.61
N THR A 71 -31.47 26.18 -9.39
CA THR A 71 -30.50 27.12 -8.78
C THR A 71 -30.09 26.70 -7.37
N SER A 72 -31.01 26.16 -6.57
CA SER A 72 -30.69 25.63 -5.24
C SER A 72 -29.77 24.40 -5.33
N ILE A 73 -30.04 23.49 -6.26
CA ILE A 73 -29.18 22.31 -6.49
C ILE A 73 -27.79 22.73 -6.95
N GLU A 74 -27.69 23.68 -7.89
CA GLU A 74 -26.40 24.22 -8.36
C GLU A 74 -25.59 24.80 -7.20
N ALA A 75 -26.22 25.60 -6.33
CA ALA A 75 -25.55 26.13 -5.13
C ALA A 75 -25.05 25.01 -4.20
N HIS A 76 -25.89 24.00 -3.93
CA HIS A 76 -25.47 22.85 -3.12
C HIS A 76 -24.35 22.03 -3.77
N LEU A 77 -24.36 21.87 -5.09
CA LEU A 77 -23.28 21.18 -5.81
C LEU A 77 -21.96 21.95 -5.66
N THR A 78 -21.98 23.28 -5.83
CA THR A 78 -20.77 24.09 -5.64
C THR A 78 -20.22 23.98 -4.21
N GLU A 79 -21.09 23.98 -3.19
CA GLU A 79 -20.67 23.79 -1.79
C GLU A 79 -20.09 22.39 -1.55
N LEU A 80 -20.70 21.35 -2.15
CA LEU A 80 -20.20 19.98 -2.03
C LEU A 80 -18.85 19.81 -2.72
N ASP A 81 -18.64 20.40 -3.89
CA ASP A 81 -17.37 20.37 -4.61
C ASP A 81 -16.27 21.07 -3.81
N GLU A 82 -16.56 22.24 -3.22
CA GLU A 82 -15.63 22.92 -2.30
C GLU A 82 -15.29 22.05 -1.08
N ARG A 83 -16.28 21.41 -0.46
CA ARG A 83 -16.05 20.51 0.67
C ARG A 83 -15.24 19.27 0.27
N LEU A 84 -15.48 18.73 -0.93
CA LEU A 84 -14.78 17.57 -1.45
C LEU A 84 -13.31 17.91 -1.72
N THR A 85 -13.01 19.03 -2.37
CA THR A 85 -11.63 19.47 -2.61
C THR A 85 -10.86 19.70 -1.31
N VAL A 86 -11.48 20.29 -0.29
CA VAL A 86 -10.88 20.43 1.04
C VAL A 86 -10.64 19.08 1.70
N ALA A 87 -11.56 18.13 1.57
CA ALA A 87 -11.41 16.78 2.11
C ALA A 87 -10.26 16.01 1.43
N GLU A 88 -10.16 16.10 0.10
CA GLU A 88 -9.08 15.50 -0.68
C GLU A 88 -7.71 16.07 -0.28
N ALA A 89 -7.61 17.40 -0.14
CA ALA A 89 -6.38 18.05 0.32
C ALA A 89 -5.96 17.55 1.72
N ARG A 90 -6.92 17.41 2.64
CA ARG A 90 -6.66 16.84 3.97
C ARG A 90 -6.23 15.38 3.91
N PHE A 91 -6.82 14.58 3.02
CA PHE A 91 -6.46 13.19 2.84
C PHE A 91 -5.02 13.05 2.32
N VAL A 92 -4.62 13.87 1.35
CA VAL A 92 -3.23 13.91 0.86
C VAL A 92 -2.26 14.32 1.98
N ALA A 93 -2.60 15.35 2.77
CA ALA A 93 -1.79 15.74 3.92
C ALA A 93 -1.68 14.62 4.97
N LEU A 94 -2.78 13.92 5.26
CA LEU A 94 -2.79 12.82 6.23
C LEU A 94 -1.99 11.61 5.74
N THR A 95 -2.10 11.24 4.46
CA THR A 95 -1.31 10.15 3.90
C THR A 95 0.19 10.45 3.91
N SER A 96 0.57 11.70 3.64
CA SER A 96 1.96 12.18 3.76
C SER A 96 2.48 12.05 5.20
N THR A 97 1.74 12.59 6.18
CA THR A 97 2.14 12.52 7.60
C THR A 97 2.22 11.08 8.12
N VAL A 98 1.28 10.21 7.73
CA VAL A 98 1.33 8.78 8.08
C VAL A 98 2.58 8.11 7.48
N SER A 99 2.97 8.46 6.26
CA SER A 99 4.20 7.96 5.62
C SER A 99 5.46 8.40 6.39
N GLU A 100 5.56 9.68 6.75
CA GLU A 100 6.66 10.20 7.54
C GLU A 100 6.76 9.53 8.92
N LEU A 101 5.64 9.41 9.63
CA LEU A 101 5.60 8.77 10.94
C LEU A 101 6.01 7.29 10.86
N ARG A 102 5.60 6.57 9.82
CA ARG A 102 6.05 5.19 9.58
C ARG A 102 7.55 5.11 9.36
N SER A 103 8.12 6.05 8.58
CA SER A 103 9.56 6.13 8.34
C SER A 103 10.34 6.42 9.63
N GLN A 104 9.87 7.37 10.43
CA GLN A 104 10.47 7.72 11.72
C GLN A 104 10.42 6.56 12.71
N LEU A 105 9.29 5.85 12.78
CA LEU A 105 9.12 4.69 13.65
C LEU A 105 10.06 3.54 13.25
N ASP A 106 10.19 3.27 11.95
CA ASP A 106 11.12 2.26 11.41
C ASP A 106 12.58 2.61 11.74
N ASP A 107 12.97 3.87 11.58
CA ASP A 107 14.33 4.34 11.92
C ASP A 107 14.59 4.29 13.44
N GLN A 108 13.64 4.69 14.29
CA GLN A 108 13.77 4.57 15.74
C GLN A 108 13.89 3.11 16.19
N GLU A 109 13.08 2.22 15.63
CA GLU A 109 13.13 0.79 15.91
C GLU A 109 14.50 0.20 15.56
N ASN A 110 15.03 0.53 14.37
CA ASN A 110 16.34 0.05 13.95
C ASN A 110 17.49 0.64 14.77
N ARG A 111 17.40 1.89 15.21
CA ARG A 111 18.38 2.50 16.13
C ARG A 111 18.37 1.79 17.48
N ALA A 112 17.20 1.49 18.03
CA ALA A 112 17.06 0.75 19.28
C ALA A 112 17.61 -0.68 19.18
N ARG A 113 17.49 -1.31 18.01
CA ARG A 113 18.01 -2.66 17.72
C ARG A 113 19.46 -2.68 17.21
N ARG A 114 20.12 -1.52 17.06
CA ARG A 114 21.43 -1.41 16.39
C ARG A 114 22.53 -2.27 17.01
N ASN A 115 22.46 -2.50 18.32
CA ASN A 115 23.39 -3.32 19.10
C ASN A 115 22.91 -4.77 19.29
N ASN A 116 21.78 -5.14 18.69
CA ASN A 116 21.19 -6.46 18.85
C ASN A 116 21.67 -7.43 17.78
N ILE A 117 21.84 -8.70 18.17
CA ILE A 117 22.10 -9.84 17.29
C ILE A 117 21.02 -10.90 17.53
N ARG A 118 20.55 -11.51 16.43
CA ARG A 118 19.72 -12.71 16.46
C ARG A 118 20.61 -13.92 16.25
N VAL A 119 20.54 -14.89 17.16
CA VAL A 119 21.25 -16.17 17.04
C VAL A 119 20.25 -17.30 16.90
N LEU A 120 20.40 -18.09 15.84
CA LEU A 120 19.49 -19.17 15.49
C LEU A 120 20.23 -20.51 15.55
N GLY A 121 19.50 -21.58 15.90
CA GLY A 121 19.98 -22.95 15.80
C GLY A 121 20.25 -23.65 17.14
N PHE A 122 20.36 -22.91 18.24
CA PHE A 122 20.53 -23.51 19.56
C PHE A 122 19.27 -24.26 20.02
N PRO A 123 19.38 -25.55 20.41
CA PRO A 123 18.25 -26.34 20.93
C PRO A 123 17.59 -25.66 22.13
N GLU A 124 16.28 -25.86 22.33
CA GLU A 124 15.56 -25.26 23.46
C GLU A 124 16.06 -25.83 24.81
N GLY A 125 16.38 -24.95 25.77
CA GLY A 125 16.72 -25.33 27.15
C GLY A 125 18.21 -25.48 27.46
N VAL A 126 19.10 -25.37 26.47
CA VAL A 126 20.56 -25.44 26.66
C VAL A 126 21.11 -24.31 27.55
N GLU A 127 20.39 -23.20 27.66
CA GLU A 127 20.76 -22.05 28.48
C GLU A 127 20.66 -22.29 29.99
N GLN A 128 19.95 -23.34 30.43
CA GLN A 128 19.74 -23.69 31.85
C GLN A 128 19.31 -22.49 32.72
N GLY A 129 18.48 -21.59 32.16
CA GLY A 129 17.97 -20.40 32.84
C GLY A 129 18.88 -19.16 32.77
N ASN A 130 20.14 -19.28 32.32
CA ASN A 130 21.10 -18.18 32.22
C ASN A 130 21.59 -17.98 30.78
N PRO A 131 20.76 -17.38 29.89
CA PRO A 131 21.09 -17.22 28.49
C PRO A 131 22.35 -16.37 28.24
N SER A 132 22.63 -15.36 29.05
CA SER A 132 23.80 -14.51 28.86
C SER A 132 25.11 -15.28 29.04
N LYS A 133 25.26 -16.01 30.15
CA LYS A 133 26.47 -16.82 30.43
C LYS A 133 26.68 -17.89 29.37
N PHE A 134 25.61 -18.63 29.04
CA PHE A 134 25.64 -19.65 28.00
C PHE A 134 26.13 -19.08 26.66
N LEU A 135 25.58 -17.93 26.25
CA LEU A 135 25.95 -17.32 24.98
C LEU A 135 27.36 -16.73 25.01
N GLU A 136 27.84 -16.23 26.15
CA GLU A 136 29.23 -15.77 26.27
C GLU A 136 30.22 -16.90 26.02
N GLU A 137 30.00 -18.06 26.65
CA GLU A 137 30.84 -19.25 26.48
C GLU A 137 30.70 -19.82 25.06
N ALA A 138 29.46 -20.08 24.62
CA ALA A 138 29.21 -20.71 23.34
C ALA A 138 29.71 -19.86 22.16
N LEU A 139 29.45 -18.55 22.14
CA LEU A 139 29.89 -17.68 21.05
C LEU A 139 31.41 -17.53 21.02
N SER A 140 32.06 -17.47 22.20
CA SER A 140 33.53 -17.40 22.27
C SER A 140 34.17 -18.65 21.66
N THR A 141 33.62 -19.83 21.95
CA THR A 141 34.10 -21.11 21.38
C THR A 141 33.80 -21.23 19.88
N ILE A 142 32.55 -20.98 19.48
CA ILE A 142 32.10 -21.15 18.08
C ILE A 142 32.81 -20.18 17.14
N LEU A 143 33.01 -18.94 17.57
CA LEU A 143 33.62 -17.89 16.76
C LEU A 143 35.14 -17.82 16.91
N LYS A 144 35.75 -18.70 17.72
CA LYS A 144 37.19 -18.75 17.97
C LYS A 144 37.78 -17.38 18.32
N LEU A 145 37.08 -16.65 19.19
CA LEU A 145 37.49 -15.30 19.56
C LEU A 145 38.79 -15.35 20.38
N PRO A 146 39.64 -14.31 20.30
CA PRO A 146 40.84 -14.21 21.13
C PRO A 146 40.50 -14.35 22.62
N ALA A 147 41.37 -15.04 23.36
CA ALA A 147 41.23 -15.16 24.81
C ALA A 147 41.16 -13.78 25.46
N GLY A 148 40.16 -13.56 26.31
CA GLY A 148 39.91 -12.26 26.96
C GLY A 148 39.04 -11.29 26.17
N THR A 149 38.43 -11.71 25.05
CA THR A 149 37.42 -10.89 24.38
C THR A 149 36.18 -10.75 25.26
N ASP A 150 35.98 -9.57 25.82
CA ASP A 150 34.81 -9.23 26.61
C ASP A 150 33.60 -8.95 25.70
N LEU A 151 32.63 -9.86 25.72
CA LEU A 151 31.39 -9.74 24.95
C LEU A 151 30.40 -8.75 25.55
N SER A 152 30.50 -8.46 26.86
CA SER A 152 29.69 -7.44 27.53
C SER A 152 28.20 -7.52 27.14
N ILE A 153 27.57 -8.68 27.39
CA ILE A 153 26.16 -8.89 27.05
C ILE A 153 25.27 -8.13 28.05
N GLU A 154 24.56 -7.10 27.58
CA GLU A 154 23.60 -6.35 28.40
C GLU A 154 22.37 -7.19 28.73
N ARG A 155 21.83 -7.87 27.70
CA ARG A 155 20.62 -8.68 27.83
C ARG A 155 20.62 -9.80 26.80
N ALA A 156 20.32 -11.02 27.23
CA ALA A 156 20.05 -12.13 26.34
C ALA A 156 18.75 -12.84 26.74
N HIS A 157 17.97 -13.23 25.75
CA HIS A 157 16.73 -13.97 25.96
C HIS A 157 16.35 -14.70 24.66
N ARG A 158 15.51 -15.73 24.76
CA ARG A 158 14.83 -16.27 23.57
C ARG A 158 13.70 -15.35 23.15
N SER A 159 13.34 -15.38 21.86
CA SER A 159 12.17 -14.66 21.37
C SER A 159 10.92 -15.05 22.16
N LEU A 160 10.03 -14.09 22.39
CA LEU A 160 8.80 -14.25 23.17
C LEU A 160 7.74 -15.17 22.54
N ALA A 161 8.04 -15.80 21.40
CA ALA A 161 7.16 -16.79 20.79
C ALA A 161 6.92 -17.99 21.74
N PRO A 162 5.75 -18.65 21.66
CA PRO A 162 5.48 -19.89 22.40
C PRO A 162 6.57 -20.92 22.17
N ARG A 163 6.84 -21.75 23.20
CA ARG A 163 7.85 -22.81 23.07
C ARG A 163 7.41 -23.78 21.97
N PRO A 164 8.28 -24.04 20.97
CA PRO A 164 7.96 -24.94 19.88
C PRO A 164 7.86 -26.40 20.37
N ALA A 165 7.08 -27.20 19.65
CA ALA A 165 6.98 -28.63 19.91
C ALA A 165 8.31 -29.35 19.58
N PRO A 166 8.57 -30.55 20.15
CA PRO A 166 9.73 -31.35 19.77
C PRO A 166 9.80 -31.56 18.24
N GLY A 167 10.97 -31.33 17.66
CA GLY A 167 11.20 -31.44 16.20
C GLY A 167 10.90 -30.17 15.39
N GLN A 168 10.25 -29.16 15.96
CA GLN A 168 10.11 -27.85 15.33
C GLN A 168 11.38 -27.01 15.51
N ARG A 169 11.50 -25.93 14.71
CA ARG A 169 12.65 -25.03 14.75
C ARG A 169 12.73 -24.33 16.12
N PRO A 170 13.89 -24.36 16.81
CA PRO A 170 14.04 -23.70 18.11
C PRO A 170 13.95 -22.17 17.97
N ARG A 171 13.50 -21.51 19.05
CA ARG A 171 13.38 -20.06 19.09
C ARG A 171 14.74 -19.39 19.03
N PRO A 172 14.88 -18.31 18.23
CA PRO A 172 16.11 -17.52 18.20
C PRO A 172 16.38 -16.89 19.56
N PHE A 173 17.66 -16.77 19.90
CA PHE A 173 18.12 -15.83 20.90
C PHE A 173 18.18 -14.43 20.31
N ILE A 174 17.80 -13.45 21.12
CA ILE A 174 18.00 -12.03 20.88
C ILE A 174 18.97 -11.54 21.96
N ILE A 175 20.12 -11.06 21.52
CA ILE A 175 21.22 -10.60 22.37
C ILE A 175 21.39 -9.12 22.13
N LYS A 176 21.39 -8.32 23.20
CA LYS A 176 21.78 -6.90 23.18
C LYS A 176 23.18 -6.78 23.78
N LEU A 177 24.10 -6.23 23.00
CA LEU A 177 25.48 -6.00 23.41
C LEU A 177 25.63 -4.56 23.90
N LEU A 178 26.49 -4.34 24.89
CA LEU A 178 26.78 -2.98 25.38
C LEU A 178 27.51 -2.14 24.32
N ARG A 179 28.40 -2.76 23.54
CA ARG A 179 29.31 -2.05 22.62
C ARG A 179 29.04 -2.43 21.17
N PHE A 180 28.76 -1.44 20.33
CA PHE A 180 28.55 -1.62 18.88
C PHE A 180 29.73 -2.30 18.16
N PRO A 181 31.01 -1.98 18.44
CA PRO A 181 32.14 -2.65 17.78
C PRO A 181 32.20 -4.15 18.05
N VAL A 182 31.82 -4.59 19.25
CA VAL A 182 31.76 -6.02 19.61
C VAL A 182 30.71 -6.74 18.77
N LYS A 183 29.55 -6.10 18.55
CA LYS A 183 28.52 -6.63 17.65
C LYS A 183 29.06 -6.82 16.23
N GLU A 184 29.77 -5.84 15.71
CA GLU A 184 30.35 -5.92 14.36
C GLU A 184 31.43 -6.98 14.26
N LEU A 185 32.26 -7.13 15.29
CA LEU A 185 33.26 -8.19 15.38
C LEU A 185 32.59 -9.56 15.29
N LEU A 186 31.57 -9.83 16.11
CA LEU A 186 30.85 -11.11 16.09
C LEU A 186 30.26 -11.43 14.73
N LEU A 187 29.59 -10.46 14.10
CA LEU A 187 28.99 -10.64 12.77
C LEU A 187 30.05 -10.83 11.68
N ARG A 188 31.21 -10.19 11.81
CA ARG A 188 32.33 -10.34 10.87
C ARG A 188 32.97 -11.73 11.01
N SER A 189 33.34 -12.13 12.22
CA SER A 189 33.89 -13.46 12.51
C SER A 189 32.96 -14.58 12.05
N ALA A 190 31.64 -14.42 12.25
CA ALA A 190 30.65 -15.38 11.75
C ALA A 190 30.67 -15.51 10.22
N ARG A 191 30.84 -14.41 9.49
CA ARG A 191 30.91 -14.42 8.01
C ARG A 191 32.21 -15.04 7.51
N GLU A 192 33.33 -14.75 8.18
CA GLU A 192 34.66 -15.25 7.82
C GLU A 192 34.78 -16.76 8.03
N LEU A 193 34.24 -17.28 9.14
CA LEU A 193 34.20 -18.72 9.42
C LEU A 193 33.17 -19.46 8.56
N GLY A 194 32.14 -18.77 8.08
CA GLY A 194 31.10 -19.33 7.22
C GLY A 194 30.14 -20.25 7.97
N MET A 195 30.47 -21.53 8.08
CA MET A 195 29.60 -22.52 8.73
C MET A 195 29.94 -22.66 10.21
N LEU A 196 29.05 -22.17 11.05
CA LEU A 196 29.16 -22.29 12.51
C LEU A 196 28.41 -23.53 13.00
N GLN A 197 29.05 -24.31 13.86
CA GLN A 197 28.46 -25.49 14.48
C GLN A 197 28.70 -25.50 15.98
N TRP A 198 27.71 -25.98 16.73
CA TRP A 198 27.77 -26.19 18.17
C TRP A 198 27.08 -27.51 18.50
N GLU A 199 27.81 -28.46 19.08
CA GLU A 199 27.29 -29.81 19.41
C GLU A 199 26.53 -30.49 18.24
N GLY A 200 27.05 -30.34 17.01
CA GLY A 200 26.42 -30.86 15.79
C GLY A 200 25.25 -30.03 15.25
N HIS A 201 24.81 -28.98 15.95
CA HIS A 201 23.78 -28.06 15.48
C HIS A 201 24.36 -26.89 14.69
N LYS A 202 23.75 -26.58 13.55
CA LYS A 202 24.12 -25.42 12.72
C LYS A 202 23.65 -24.12 13.36
N ILE A 203 24.60 -23.22 13.63
CA ILE A 203 24.33 -21.92 14.25
C ILE A 203 24.41 -20.82 13.19
N LEU A 204 23.51 -19.83 13.27
CA LEU A 204 23.46 -18.69 12.38
C LEU A 204 23.34 -17.39 13.17
N LEU A 205 24.15 -16.40 12.82
CA LEU A 205 24.15 -15.06 13.43
C LEU A 205 23.68 -14.04 12.40
N PHE A 206 22.70 -13.22 12.78
CA PHE A 206 22.17 -12.14 11.95
C PHE A 206 21.99 -10.86 12.77
N PRO A 207 22.07 -9.68 12.14
CA PRO A 207 21.62 -8.45 12.78
C PRO A 207 20.12 -8.53 13.10
N ASP A 208 19.68 -7.95 14.22
CA ASP A 208 18.26 -7.79 14.53
C ASP A 208 17.75 -6.51 13.85
N LEU A 209 17.01 -6.67 12.75
CA LEU A 209 16.46 -5.56 11.97
C LEU A 209 14.93 -5.50 12.14
N SER A 210 14.32 -4.32 11.94
CA SER A 210 12.86 -4.18 11.88
C SER A 210 12.27 -5.04 10.76
N LYS A 211 10.98 -5.35 10.85
CA LYS A 211 10.29 -6.13 9.81
C LYS A 211 10.28 -5.40 8.47
N ALA A 212 9.99 -4.10 8.47
CA ALA A 212 10.00 -3.28 7.27
C ALA A 212 11.39 -3.28 6.58
N LEU A 213 12.47 -3.17 7.35
CA LEU A 213 13.82 -3.20 6.80
C LEU A 213 14.20 -4.59 6.26
N GLN A 214 13.80 -5.66 6.96
CA GLN A 214 13.96 -7.03 6.46
C GLN A 214 13.23 -7.23 5.13
N ASP A 215 12.02 -6.71 5.00
CA ASP A 215 11.21 -6.83 3.78
C ASP A 215 11.85 -6.05 2.61
N ARG A 216 12.38 -4.85 2.86
CA ARG A 216 13.19 -4.11 1.86
C ARG A 216 14.44 -4.90 1.44
N HIS A 217 15.13 -5.55 2.39
CA HIS A 217 16.27 -6.43 2.07
C HIS A 217 15.87 -7.65 1.24
N GLN A 218 14.68 -8.20 1.49
CA GLN A 218 14.15 -9.34 0.75
C GLN A 218 13.85 -8.98 -0.71
N GLN A 219 13.33 -7.78 -0.96
CA GLN A 219 13.08 -7.28 -2.31
C GLN A 219 14.37 -7.18 -3.15
N LEU A 220 15.53 -6.99 -2.51
CA LEU A 220 16.84 -6.93 -3.18
C LEU A 220 17.49 -8.31 -3.40
N LEU A 221 16.88 -9.41 -2.93
CA LEU A 221 17.43 -10.76 -3.08
C LEU A 221 17.54 -11.21 -4.56
N PRO A 222 16.53 -10.98 -5.43
CA PRO A 222 16.63 -11.32 -6.85
C PRO A 222 17.81 -10.60 -7.53
N ALA A 223 17.92 -9.28 -7.33
CA ALA A 223 19.04 -8.49 -7.84
C ALA A 223 20.40 -9.02 -7.37
N LYS A 224 20.54 -9.34 -6.07
CA LYS A 224 21.75 -9.96 -5.52
C LYS A 224 22.08 -11.31 -6.16
N LYS A 225 21.08 -12.12 -6.50
CA LYS A 225 21.26 -13.40 -7.17
C LYS A 225 21.86 -13.17 -8.56
N ILE A 226 21.27 -12.27 -9.35
CA ILE A 226 21.76 -11.91 -10.68
C ILE A 226 23.21 -11.41 -10.63
N LEU A 227 23.54 -10.53 -9.69
CA LEU A 227 24.90 -10.00 -9.54
C LEU A 227 25.91 -11.10 -9.17
N ARG A 228 25.50 -12.06 -8.33
CA ARG A 228 26.32 -13.21 -7.97
C ARG A 228 26.55 -14.13 -9.17
N ASP A 229 25.50 -14.42 -9.93
CA ASP A 229 25.56 -15.28 -11.12
C ASP A 229 26.47 -14.64 -12.19
N LYS A 230 26.46 -13.31 -12.31
CA LYS A 230 27.36 -12.53 -13.18
C LYS A 230 28.75 -12.28 -12.57
N SER A 231 29.05 -12.79 -11.38
CA SER A 231 30.32 -12.57 -10.65
C SER A 231 30.70 -11.09 -10.44
N ILE A 232 29.70 -10.21 -10.33
CA ILE A 232 29.90 -8.79 -10.09
C ILE A 232 30.03 -8.54 -8.58
N LYS A 233 30.99 -7.71 -8.17
CA LYS A 233 31.16 -7.35 -6.76
C LYS A 233 30.02 -6.46 -6.31
N TYR A 234 29.39 -6.81 -5.19
CA TYR A 234 28.32 -6.02 -4.60
C TYR A 234 28.36 -6.03 -3.08
N GLY A 235 27.76 -5.01 -2.47
CA GLY A 235 27.55 -4.89 -1.03
C GLY A 235 26.17 -4.34 -0.73
N LEU A 236 25.53 -4.82 0.33
CA LEU A 236 24.26 -4.24 0.81
C LEU A 236 24.55 -3.43 2.06
N PHE A 237 24.30 -2.13 1.99
CA PHE A 237 24.54 -1.17 3.05
C PHE A 237 23.24 -0.77 3.74
N TYR A 238 23.37 -0.39 5.01
CA TYR A 238 22.25 0.14 5.77
C TYR A 238 21.80 1.49 5.18
N PRO A 239 20.48 1.77 5.11
CA PRO A 239 19.39 0.89 5.50
C PRO A 239 19.18 -0.24 4.50
N ALA A 240 19.01 0.03 3.21
CA ALA A 240 18.79 -0.97 2.18
C ALA A 240 19.32 -0.50 0.81
N THR A 241 20.60 -0.12 0.76
CA THR A 241 21.22 0.41 -0.45
C THR A 241 22.17 -0.63 -1.03
N LEU A 242 21.92 -1.08 -2.26
CA LEU A 242 22.78 -2.04 -2.94
C LEU A 242 23.86 -1.29 -3.70
N CYS A 243 25.11 -1.41 -3.27
CA CYS A 243 26.25 -0.86 -3.98
C CYS A 243 26.85 -1.94 -4.87
N VAL A 244 27.01 -1.64 -6.16
CA VAL A 244 27.54 -2.56 -7.17
C VAL A 244 28.81 -1.94 -7.75
N THR A 245 29.88 -2.72 -7.78
CA THR A 245 31.16 -2.29 -8.37
C THR A 245 31.37 -3.03 -9.69
N TYR A 246 31.31 -2.29 -10.80
CA TYR A 246 31.51 -2.82 -12.14
C TYR A 246 32.51 -1.96 -12.92
N LYS A 247 33.52 -2.60 -13.52
CA LYS A 247 34.59 -1.93 -14.30
C LYS A 247 35.27 -0.75 -13.56
N GLY A 248 35.42 -0.85 -12.24
CA GLY A 248 36.04 0.18 -11.40
C GLY A 248 35.11 1.30 -10.94
N LEU A 249 33.87 1.35 -11.43
CA LEU A 249 32.84 2.29 -10.97
C LEU A 249 31.96 1.62 -9.91
N THR A 250 31.69 2.32 -8.81
CA THR A 250 30.76 1.86 -7.77
C THR A 250 29.51 2.72 -7.81
N LEU A 251 28.36 2.09 -8.07
CA LEU A 251 27.05 2.72 -8.12
C LEU A 251 26.18 2.20 -6.97
N SER A 252 25.28 3.06 -6.49
CA SER A 252 24.37 2.76 -5.38
C SER A 252 22.94 2.76 -5.88
N PHE A 253 22.19 1.71 -5.56
CA PHE A 253 20.82 1.51 -6.00
C PHE A 253 19.88 1.35 -4.81
N GLY A 254 18.70 1.96 -4.91
CA GLY A 254 17.66 1.89 -3.87
C GLY A 254 16.64 0.78 -4.10
N SER A 255 16.53 0.29 -5.33
CA SER A 255 15.53 -0.70 -5.74
C SER A 255 16.16 -1.84 -6.56
N ALA A 256 15.50 -3.00 -6.57
CA ALA A 256 15.93 -4.12 -7.39
C ALA A 256 15.80 -3.82 -8.89
N GLU A 257 14.75 -3.08 -9.27
CA GLU A 257 14.48 -2.71 -10.67
C GLU A 257 15.59 -1.84 -11.28
N GLU A 258 16.14 -0.90 -10.51
CA GLU A 258 17.26 -0.08 -10.97
C GLU A 258 18.51 -0.92 -11.24
N VAL A 259 18.75 -1.95 -10.41
CA VAL A 259 19.89 -2.87 -10.57
C VAL A 259 19.70 -3.79 -11.75
N GLU A 260 18.47 -4.24 -12.01
CA GLU A 260 18.15 -5.11 -13.15
C GLU A 260 18.26 -4.37 -14.49
N LYS A 261 17.97 -3.07 -14.50
CA LYS A 261 18.16 -2.19 -15.66
C LYS A 261 19.64 -1.88 -15.96
N PHE A 262 20.50 -1.99 -14.96
CA PHE A 262 21.94 -1.73 -15.06
C PHE A 262 22.73 -2.96 -15.57
#